data_AF-A0A2D8VDL9-F1
#
_entry.id   AF-A0A2D8VDL9-F1
#
_cell.length_a   1.000
_cell.length_b   1.000
_cell.length_c   1.000
_cell.angle_alpha   90.00
_cell.angle_beta   90.00
_cell.angle_gamma   90.00
#
_symmetry.space_group_name_H-M   'P 1'
#
loop_
_entity.id
_entity.type
_entity.pdbx_description
1 polymer ?
#
loop_
_entity_poly.entity_id
_entity_poly.type
_entity_poly.pdbx_seq_one_letter_code
_entity_poly.pdbx_strand_id
1 'polypeptide(L)'
;MRKPGTEKIVLQASGQGKTWLGCSSLVIFVLGVGLTMVYGIGSGAYCFLLLIVVVVFGLMNNSKESNIVLTDSYVSGGTVFRKVTQWDRLGRVWMGQYDLLWKGRNAKGGKPYTCKTAYGPFGRECQHNQRHVSIDLAIEWIEALRDASSETERRELIRKFRGSAPRSLSAIDSLSPEEQAKANKLLKELNSFSIGSRYRKERKMEIRQYFANKGWEIPPTTPSALMEVFFYFYVFILIPGCLFVIFYILFKYCLA
;
A
#
# COMPACT_ATOMS: atom_id res chain seq x y z
N MET A 1 22.42 -26.80 22.02
CA MET A 1 22.68 -25.39 21.63
C MET A 1 21.99 -25.10 20.30
N ARG A 2 20.93 -24.28 20.28
CA ARG A 2 20.29 -23.83 19.03
C ARG A 2 21.32 -22.96 18.29
N LYS A 3 21.63 -23.27 17.02
CA LYS A 3 22.32 -22.33 16.13
C LYS A 3 21.59 -20.98 16.23
N PRO A 4 22.29 -19.84 16.47
CA PRO A 4 21.62 -18.55 16.51
C PRO A 4 20.93 -18.36 15.17
N GLY A 5 19.59 -18.41 15.19
CA GLY A 5 18.80 -18.21 14.00
C GLY A 5 19.06 -16.80 13.51
N THR A 6 19.42 -16.65 12.23
CA THR A 6 19.58 -15.37 11.57
C THR A 6 18.29 -14.57 11.76
N GLU A 7 18.34 -13.51 12.57
CA GLU A 7 17.18 -12.63 12.73
C GLU A 7 16.90 -11.97 11.39
N LYS A 8 15.66 -12.10 10.93
CA LYS A 8 15.22 -11.59 9.63
C LYS A 8 13.81 -11.04 9.67
N ILE A 9 13.52 -10.02 8.88
CA ILE A 9 12.17 -9.57 8.62
C ILE A 9 11.95 -9.58 7.11
N VAL A 10 10.78 -10.04 6.70
CA VAL A 10 10.41 -10.24 5.30
C VAL A 10 9.24 -9.34 4.99
N LEU A 11 9.42 -8.44 4.03
CA LEU A 11 8.37 -7.60 3.46
C LEU A 11 7.92 -8.25 2.15
N GLN A 12 6.72 -8.80 2.16
CA GLN A 12 6.09 -9.42 1.00
C GLN A 12 5.14 -8.46 0.29
N ALA A 13 4.82 -8.76 -0.96
CA ALA A 13 3.74 -8.12 -1.69
C ALA A 13 2.47 -8.03 -0.83
N SER A 14 1.85 -6.84 -0.76
CA SER A 14 0.59 -6.67 -0.04
C SER A 14 -0.51 -7.54 -0.64
N GLY A 15 -1.18 -8.34 0.21
CA GLY A 15 -2.31 -9.16 -0.22
C GLY A 15 -3.52 -8.36 -0.71
N GLN A 16 -3.56 -7.03 -0.52
CA GLN A 16 -4.69 -6.19 -0.93
C GLN A 16 -4.89 -6.12 -2.44
N GLY A 17 -3.86 -6.42 -3.25
CA GLY A 17 -4.00 -6.57 -4.71
C GLY A 17 -4.82 -7.80 -5.15
N LYS A 18 -5.14 -8.71 -4.24
CA LYS A 18 -5.84 -9.98 -4.54
C LYS A 18 -7.36 -9.83 -4.62
N THR A 19 -7.93 -8.75 -4.09
CA THR A 19 -9.39 -8.50 -4.11
C THR A 19 -9.90 -8.31 -5.53
N TRP A 20 -9.17 -7.58 -6.39
CA TRP A 20 -9.50 -7.46 -7.82
C TRP A 20 -9.49 -8.82 -8.51
N LEU A 21 -8.49 -9.65 -8.27
CA LEU A 21 -8.41 -10.98 -8.88
C LEU A 21 -9.60 -11.85 -8.46
N GLY A 22 -9.97 -11.82 -7.17
CA GLY A 22 -11.14 -12.53 -6.65
C GLY A 22 -12.46 -12.02 -7.24
N CYS A 23 -12.68 -10.70 -7.23
CA CYS A 23 -13.90 -10.08 -7.77
C CYS A 23 -14.05 -10.32 -9.27
N SER A 24 -12.98 -10.14 -10.05
CA SER A 24 -13.01 -10.37 -11.50
C SER A 24 -13.22 -11.85 -11.82
N SER A 25 -12.59 -12.76 -11.07
CA SER A 25 -12.80 -14.20 -11.23
C SER A 25 -14.24 -14.60 -10.94
N LEU A 26 -14.85 -14.04 -9.88
CA LEU A 26 -16.24 -14.30 -9.52
C LEU A 26 -17.21 -13.81 -10.61
N VAL A 27 -17.01 -12.59 -11.11
CA VAL A 27 -17.86 -12.02 -12.17
C VAL A 27 -17.78 -12.86 -13.45
N ILE A 28 -16.57 -13.24 -13.87
CA ILE A 28 -16.36 -14.07 -15.06
C ILE A 28 -17.00 -15.45 -14.89
N PHE A 29 -16.89 -16.04 -13.70
CA PHE A 29 -17.52 -17.33 -13.39
C PHE A 29 -19.05 -17.25 -13.46
N VAL A 30 -19.67 -16.25 -12.84
CA VAL A 30 -21.12 -16.04 -12.87
C VAL A 30 -21.62 -15.81 -14.30
N LEU A 31 -20.91 -15.00 -15.09
CA LEU A 31 -21.23 -14.79 -16.51
C LEU A 31 -21.12 -16.09 -17.32
N GLY A 32 -20.08 -16.90 -17.07
CA GLY A 32 -19.90 -18.18 -17.76
C GLY A 32 -21.03 -19.18 -17.45
N VAL A 33 -21.45 -19.27 -16.20
CA VAL A 33 -22.59 -20.11 -15.78
C VAL A 33 -23.89 -19.60 -16.43
N GLY A 34 -24.15 -18.30 -16.38
CA GLY A 34 -25.34 -17.70 -17.00
C GLY A 34 -25.42 -17.93 -18.50
N LEU A 35 -24.32 -17.71 -19.23
CA LEU A 35 -24.26 -17.96 -20.67
C LEU A 35 -24.42 -19.44 -21.01
N THR A 36 -23.89 -20.34 -20.18
CA THR A 36 -24.08 -21.79 -20.33
C THR A 36 -25.55 -22.17 -20.21
N MET A 37 -26.26 -21.60 -19.24
CA MET A 37 -27.69 -21.90 -19.01
C MET A 37 -28.58 -21.35 -20.13
N VAL A 38 -28.25 -20.18 -20.70
CA VAL A 38 -29.11 -19.51 -21.70
C VAL A 38 -28.80 -19.96 -23.14
N TYR A 39 -27.53 -20.15 -23.48
CA TYR A 39 -27.07 -20.36 -24.86
C TYR A 39 -26.31 -21.69 -25.06
N GLY A 40 -26.23 -22.53 -24.03
CA GLY A 40 -25.58 -23.84 -24.08
C GLY A 40 -24.06 -23.81 -23.78
N ILE A 41 -23.46 -25.00 -23.70
CA ILE A 41 -22.08 -25.20 -23.21
C ILE A 41 -21.02 -24.43 -24.03
N GLY A 42 -21.25 -24.24 -25.34
CA GLY A 42 -20.31 -23.57 -26.23
C GLY A 42 -20.07 -22.09 -25.87
N SER A 43 -21.10 -21.37 -25.42
CA SER A 43 -20.99 -19.95 -25.06
C SER A 43 -20.30 -19.76 -23.70
N GLY A 44 -20.55 -20.65 -22.74
CA GLY A 44 -19.91 -20.64 -21.42
C GLY A 44 -18.42 -20.97 -21.45
N ALA A 45 -18.00 -21.85 -22.37
CA ALA A 45 -16.60 -22.28 -22.51
C ALA A 45 -15.63 -21.10 -22.70
N TYR A 46 -16.03 -20.05 -23.42
CA TYR A 46 -15.21 -18.84 -23.60
C TYR A 46 -14.95 -18.09 -22.28
N CYS A 47 -15.96 -18.00 -21.40
CA CYS A 47 -15.78 -17.38 -20.09
C CYS A 47 -14.88 -18.21 -19.18
N PHE A 48 -14.96 -19.54 -19.24
CA PHE A 48 -14.04 -20.41 -18.50
C PHE A 48 -12.59 -20.31 -19.01
N LEU A 49 -12.37 -20.19 -20.32
CA LEU A 49 -11.04 -19.93 -20.86
C LEU A 49 -10.50 -18.55 -20.45
N LEU A 50 -11.35 -17.51 -20.49
CA LEU A 50 -11.01 -16.17 -20.00
C LEU A 50 -10.65 -16.21 -18.50
N LEU A 51 -11.39 -16.97 -17.70
CA LEU A 51 -11.13 -17.16 -16.26
C LEU A 51 -9.73 -17.74 -16.04
N ILE A 52 -9.36 -18.79 -16.77
CA ILE A 52 -8.03 -19.40 -16.70
C ILE A 52 -6.95 -18.37 -17.04
N VAL A 53 -7.14 -17.60 -18.12
CA VAL A 53 -6.19 -16.54 -18.52
C VAL A 53 -6.06 -15.47 -17.43
N VAL A 54 -7.16 -15.02 -16.84
CA VAL A 54 -7.16 -14.00 -15.78
C VAL A 54 -6.47 -14.51 -14.51
N VAL A 55 -6.72 -15.77 -14.12
CA VAL A 55 -6.05 -16.40 -12.98
C VAL A 55 -4.56 -16.55 -13.24
N VAL A 56 -4.15 -17.09 -14.39
CA VAL A 56 -2.73 -17.27 -14.74
C VAL A 56 -2.01 -15.94 -14.81
N PHE A 57 -2.56 -14.95 -15.53
CA PHE A 57 -1.95 -13.62 -15.65
C PHE A 57 -1.91 -12.88 -14.32
N GLY A 58 -2.96 -13.01 -13.51
CA GLY A 58 -3.02 -12.48 -12.14
C GLY A 58 -1.93 -13.07 -11.25
N LEU A 59 -1.73 -14.39 -11.29
CA LEU A 59 -0.68 -15.08 -10.55
C LEU A 59 0.72 -14.70 -11.05
N MET A 60 0.93 -14.57 -12.38
CA MET A 60 2.20 -14.15 -12.96
C MET A 60 2.59 -12.70 -12.63
N ASN A 61 1.63 -11.78 -12.54
CA ASN A 61 1.93 -10.43 -12.08
C ASN A 61 2.38 -10.40 -10.61
N ASN A 62 1.81 -11.27 -9.77
CA ASN A 62 2.23 -11.40 -8.38
C ASN A 62 3.64 -12.00 -8.24
N SER A 63 4.05 -12.91 -9.13
CA SER A 63 5.39 -13.51 -9.07
C SER A 63 6.52 -12.53 -9.40
N LYS A 64 6.20 -11.37 -10.00
CA LYS A 64 7.18 -10.29 -10.26
C LYS A 64 7.53 -9.49 -9.01
N GLU A 65 6.73 -9.60 -7.94
CA GLU A 65 6.99 -8.91 -6.69
C GLU A 65 7.85 -9.79 -5.77
N SER A 66 9.17 -9.61 -5.85
CA SER A 66 10.11 -10.35 -4.99
C SER A 66 10.08 -9.84 -3.56
N ASN A 67 10.19 -10.73 -2.58
CA ASN A 67 10.25 -10.36 -1.16
C ASN A 67 11.51 -9.52 -0.86
N ILE A 68 11.33 -8.45 -0.08
CA ILE A 68 12.45 -7.73 0.52
C ILE A 68 12.75 -8.41 1.84
N VAL A 69 13.99 -8.83 2.04
CA VAL A 69 14.41 -9.52 3.25
C VAL A 69 15.52 -8.72 3.89
N LEU A 70 15.27 -8.27 5.11
CA LEU A 70 16.24 -7.57 5.94
C LEU A 70 16.72 -8.56 7.00
N THR A 71 18.03 -8.68 7.15
CA THR A 71 18.66 -9.56 8.14
C THR A 71 19.66 -8.77 8.98
N ASP A 72 20.23 -9.39 10.01
CA ASP A 72 21.31 -8.79 10.78
C ASP A 72 22.58 -8.49 9.97
N SER A 73 22.75 -9.10 8.79
CA SER A 73 23.98 -9.01 7.99
C SER A 73 23.79 -8.40 6.59
N TYR A 74 22.60 -8.46 6.02
CA TYR A 74 22.31 -7.94 4.68
C TYR A 74 20.84 -7.55 4.45
N VAL A 75 20.63 -6.72 3.43
CA VAL A 75 19.35 -6.52 2.75
C VAL A 75 19.33 -7.27 1.43
N SER A 76 18.18 -7.83 1.08
CA SER A 76 17.99 -8.52 -0.18
C SER A 76 16.67 -8.19 -0.84
N GLY A 77 16.69 -8.03 -2.16
CA GLY A 77 15.50 -7.86 -3.02
C GLY A 77 15.91 -7.73 -4.49
N GLY A 78 14.96 -7.37 -5.36
CA GLY A 78 15.20 -7.19 -6.80
C GLY A 78 14.16 -7.90 -7.66
N THR A 79 13.64 -7.24 -8.70
CA THR A 79 12.47 -7.71 -9.47
C THR A 79 12.70 -8.97 -10.31
N VAL A 80 13.92 -9.19 -10.82
CA VAL A 80 14.24 -10.32 -11.72
C VAL A 80 15.24 -11.28 -11.08
N PHE A 81 16.30 -10.73 -10.49
CA PHE A 81 17.28 -11.50 -9.72
C PHE A 81 17.41 -10.91 -8.34
N ARG A 82 17.31 -11.78 -7.33
CA ARG A 82 17.47 -11.41 -5.94
C ARG A 82 18.92 -11.04 -5.69
N LYS A 83 19.17 -9.75 -5.47
CA LYS A 83 20.49 -9.24 -5.07
C LYS A 83 20.58 -9.22 -3.56
N VAL A 84 21.77 -9.51 -3.05
CA VAL A 84 22.12 -9.43 -1.64
C VAL A 84 23.11 -8.27 -1.49
N THR A 85 22.81 -7.33 -0.61
CA THR A 85 23.64 -6.16 -0.31
C THR A 85 23.94 -6.17 1.19
N GLN A 86 25.21 -6.30 1.56
CA GLN A 86 25.63 -6.17 2.96
C GLN A 86 25.48 -4.71 3.43
N TRP A 87 25.25 -4.53 4.73
CA TRP A 87 24.96 -3.21 5.31
C TRP A 87 26.09 -2.19 5.10
N ASP A 88 27.35 -2.63 5.21
CA ASP A 88 28.57 -1.83 4.96
C ASP A 88 28.70 -1.34 3.51
N ARG A 89 28.01 -2.00 2.57
CA ARG A 89 28.05 -1.70 1.13
C ARG A 89 26.77 -1.06 0.62
N LEU A 90 25.81 -0.84 1.50
CA LEU A 90 24.56 -0.19 1.19
C LEU A 90 24.78 1.33 1.14
N GLY A 91 24.45 1.92 -0.01
CA GLY A 91 24.51 3.36 -0.20
C GLY A 91 23.18 4.03 0.14
N ARG A 92 22.81 5.03 -0.68
CA ARG A 92 21.52 5.70 -0.58
C ARG A 92 20.38 4.71 -0.81
N VAL A 93 19.31 4.87 -0.04
CA VAL A 93 18.01 4.20 -0.21
C VAL A 93 17.00 5.31 -0.51
N TRP A 94 16.14 5.13 -1.50
CA TRP A 94 15.15 6.14 -1.86
C TRP A 94 13.92 5.53 -2.52
N MET A 95 12.84 6.29 -2.48
CA MET A 95 11.59 5.99 -3.16
C MET A 95 11.65 6.43 -4.63
N GLY A 96 11.30 5.52 -5.53
CA GLY A 96 10.96 5.81 -6.92
C GLY A 96 9.47 6.11 -7.06
N GLN A 97 8.87 5.82 -8.22
CA GLN A 97 7.42 6.03 -8.39
C GLN A 97 6.58 4.98 -7.64
N TYR A 98 6.92 3.70 -7.78
CA TYR A 98 6.27 2.57 -7.08
C TYR A 98 7.30 1.53 -6.61
N ASP A 99 8.57 1.95 -6.57
CA ASP A 99 9.70 1.07 -6.39
C ASP A 99 10.57 1.56 -5.23
N LEU A 100 11.00 0.64 -4.40
CA LEU A 100 12.06 0.88 -3.44
C LEU A 100 13.40 0.65 -4.13
N LEU A 101 14.24 1.68 -4.12
CA LEU A 101 15.53 1.66 -4.78
C LEU A 101 16.65 1.81 -3.75
N TRP A 102 17.74 1.10 -3.96
CA TRP A 102 18.97 1.33 -3.20
C TRP A 102 20.22 1.12 -4.04
N LYS A 103 21.29 1.84 -3.71
CA LYS A 103 22.61 1.59 -4.27
C LYS A 103 23.33 0.53 -3.45
N GLY A 104 23.94 -0.43 -4.12
CA GLY A 104 24.83 -1.41 -3.50
C GLY A 104 26.19 -1.46 -4.19
N ARG A 105 27.19 -2.00 -3.49
CA ARG A 105 28.49 -2.37 -4.06
C ARG A 105 28.71 -3.87 -3.96
N ASN A 106 29.33 -4.44 -4.99
CA ASN A 106 29.70 -5.85 -5.03
C ASN A 106 30.89 -6.14 -4.10
N ALA A 107 31.04 -7.40 -3.69
CA ALA A 107 32.02 -7.80 -2.67
C ALA A 107 33.50 -7.61 -3.01
N LYS A 108 33.82 -7.35 -4.28
CA LYS A 108 35.19 -7.22 -4.78
C LYS A 108 35.49 -5.82 -5.33
N GLY A 109 34.98 -4.76 -4.70
CA GLY A 109 35.20 -3.38 -5.17
C GLY A 109 34.62 -3.10 -6.57
N GLY A 110 33.65 -3.89 -7.02
CA GLY A 110 33.06 -3.78 -8.35
C GLY A 110 32.18 -2.53 -8.53
N LYS A 111 31.78 -2.28 -9.79
CA LYS A 111 30.92 -1.13 -10.16
C LYS A 111 29.67 -1.05 -9.26
N PRO A 112 29.26 0.16 -8.85
CA PRO A 112 28.03 0.33 -8.09
C PRO A 112 26.84 -0.14 -8.92
N TYR A 113 25.85 -0.75 -8.26
CA TYR A 113 24.59 -1.13 -8.89
C TYR A 113 23.43 -0.48 -8.15
N THR A 114 22.34 -0.26 -8.89
CA THR A 114 21.05 0.10 -8.29
C THR A 114 20.19 -1.16 -8.24
N CYS A 115 19.75 -1.53 -7.04
CA CYS A 115 18.69 -2.50 -6.89
C CYS A 115 17.35 -1.77 -6.99
N LYS A 116 16.40 -2.38 -7.68
CA LYS A 116 15.05 -1.90 -7.86
C LYS A 116 14.13 -3.02 -7.41
N THR A 117 13.24 -2.74 -6.46
CA THR A 117 12.24 -3.69 -6.00
C THR A 117 10.87 -3.04 -6.06
N ALA A 118 9.94 -3.66 -6.78
CA ALA A 118 8.57 -3.20 -6.88
C ALA A 118 7.94 -3.18 -5.49
N TYR A 119 7.57 -2.01 -4.99
CA TYR A 119 6.93 -1.89 -3.69
C TYR A 119 5.41 -1.97 -3.81
N GLY A 120 4.89 -1.55 -4.97
CA GLY A 120 3.47 -1.54 -5.28
C GLY A 120 2.74 -0.38 -4.61
N PRO A 121 1.53 -0.07 -5.07
CA PRO A 121 0.76 1.07 -4.59
C PRO A 121 0.13 0.91 -3.19
N PHE A 122 0.03 -0.32 -2.70
CA PHE A 122 -0.57 -0.65 -1.40
C PHE A 122 0.48 -0.94 -0.33
N GLY A 123 1.72 -0.53 -0.60
CA GLY A 123 2.87 -0.89 0.19
C GLY A 123 3.13 -2.41 0.23
N ARG A 124 3.85 -2.82 1.27
CA ARG A 124 4.17 -4.23 1.53
C ARG A 124 3.65 -4.68 2.87
N GLU A 125 3.54 -5.97 3.05
CA GLU A 125 3.13 -6.57 4.30
C GLU A 125 4.34 -7.24 4.96
N CYS A 126 4.52 -7.02 6.25
CA CYS A 126 5.52 -7.77 7.00
C CYS A 126 4.98 -9.17 7.30
N GLN A 127 5.68 -10.20 6.80
CA GLN A 127 5.27 -11.60 6.94
C GLN A 127 5.18 -12.07 8.40
N HIS A 128 5.84 -11.37 9.33
CA HIS A 128 5.99 -11.82 10.72
C HIS A 128 4.86 -11.30 11.63
N ASN A 129 4.24 -10.17 11.29
CA ASN A 129 3.18 -9.54 12.09
C ASN A 129 1.98 -9.09 11.24
N GLN A 130 1.96 -9.43 9.94
CA GLN A 130 0.92 -9.06 8.96
C GLN A 130 0.62 -7.56 8.90
N ARG A 131 1.61 -6.75 9.28
CA ARG A 131 1.48 -5.29 9.32
C ARG A 131 1.82 -4.71 7.96
N HIS A 132 0.99 -3.78 7.49
CA HIS A 132 1.33 -2.99 6.34
C HIS A 132 2.53 -2.07 6.64
N VAL A 133 3.51 -2.06 5.75
CA VAL A 133 4.72 -1.25 5.80
C VAL A 133 4.69 -0.38 4.56
N SER A 134 4.55 0.93 4.73
CA SER A 134 4.65 1.89 3.64
C SER A 134 6.10 2.02 3.17
N ILE A 135 6.32 2.54 1.96
CA ILE A 135 7.67 2.68 1.42
C ILE A 135 8.56 3.59 2.29
N ASP A 136 8.01 4.68 2.84
CA ASP A 136 8.72 5.56 3.77
C ASP A 136 9.17 4.82 5.04
N LEU A 137 8.33 3.92 5.56
CA LEU A 137 8.68 3.12 6.74
C LEU A 137 9.74 2.07 6.42
N ALA A 138 9.65 1.44 5.24
CA ALA A 138 10.67 0.50 4.79
C ALA A 138 12.03 1.18 4.58
N ILE A 139 12.06 2.41 4.05
CA ILE A 139 13.29 3.21 3.94
C ILE A 139 13.88 3.43 5.32
N GLU A 140 13.10 3.90 6.29
CA GLU A 140 13.59 4.09 7.67
C GLU A 140 14.13 2.81 8.30
N TRP A 141 13.46 1.68 8.11
CA TRP A 141 13.93 0.40 8.64
C TRP A 141 15.27 -0.01 8.04
N ILE A 142 15.42 0.17 6.73
CA ILE A 142 16.67 -0.15 6.03
C ILE A 142 17.79 0.81 6.46
N GLU A 143 17.50 2.10 6.60
CA GLU A 143 18.48 3.09 7.05
C GLU A 143 18.90 2.85 8.50
N ALA A 144 17.95 2.57 9.40
CA ALA A 144 18.28 2.20 10.78
C ALA A 144 19.17 0.95 10.87
N LEU A 145 18.93 -0.06 10.03
CA LEU A 145 19.80 -1.26 9.98
C LEU A 145 21.17 -0.99 9.37
N ARG A 146 21.24 -0.09 8.36
CA ARG A 146 22.50 0.36 7.76
C ARG A 146 23.37 1.09 8.78
N ASP A 147 22.74 2.01 9.52
CA ASP A 147 23.42 2.95 10.39
C ASP A 147 23.71 2.35 11.79
N ALA A 148 23.13 1.20 12.10
CA ALA A 148 23.45 0.42 13.30
C ALA A 148 24.94 0.04 13.36
N SER A 149 25.52 0.23 14.53
CA SER A 149 26.94 0.06 14.83
C SER A 149 27.41 -1.40 14.86
N SER A 150 26.48 -2.34 15.14
CA SER A 150 26.80 -3.74 15.37
C SER A 150 25.71 -4.70 14.88
N GLU A 151 26.07 -5.96 14.66
CA GLU A 151 25.08 -7.01 14.33
C GLU A 151 24.07 -7.23 15.46
N THR A 152 24.49 -7.08 16.71
CA THR A 152 23.61 -7.20 17.89
C THR A 152 22.53 -6.11 17.89
N GLU A 153 22.91 -4.86 17.62
CA GLU A 153 21.96 -3.75 17.48
C GLU A 153 20.98 -3.99 16.32
N ARG A 154 21.47 -4.51 15.18
CA ARG A 154 20.60 -4.88 14.05
C ARG A 154 19.60 -5.98 14.42
N ARG A 155 20.01 -6.98 15.21
CA ARG A 155 19.09 -8.03 15.70
C ARG A 155 18.00 -7.45 16.58
N GLU A 156 18.33 -6.51 17.46
CA GLU A 156 17.37 -5.82 18.32
C GLU A 156 16.40 -4.97 17.51
N LEU A 157 16.89 -4.22 16.52
CA LEU A 157 16.06 -3.47 15.58
C LEU A 157 15.10 -4.38 14.82
N ILE A 158 15.56 -5.52 14.30
CA ILE A 158 14.71 -6.50 13.62
C ILE A 158 13.61 -7.02 14.55
N ARG A 159 13.94 -7.32 15.82
CA ARG A 159 12.93 -7.72 16.82
C ARG A 159 11.91 -6.61 17.06
N LYS A 160 12.36 -5.36 17.17
CA LYS A 160 11.49 -4.19 17.31
C LYS A 160 10.55 -4.04 16.10
N PHE A 161 11.06 -4.21 14.87
CA PHE A 161 10.26 -4.10 13.65
C PHE A 161 9.23 -5.22 13.51
N ARG A 162 9.52 -6.42 14.03
CA ARG A 162 8.55 -7.51 14.13
C ARG A 162 7.45 -7.25 15.17
N GLY A 163 7.66 -6.31 16.09
CA GLY A 163 6.66 -5.90 17.07
C GLY A 163 5.37 -5.35 16.43
N SER A 164 4.28 -5.33 17.19
CA SER A 164 3.01 -4.75 16.76
C SER A 164 3.10 -3.23 16.63
N ALA A 165 2.20 -2.63 15.85
CA ALA A 165 2.04 -1.18 15.85
C ALA A 165 1.65 -0.67 17.27
N PRO A 166 1.98 0.59 17.61
CA PRO A 166 1.52 1.21 18.84
C PRO A 166 -0.01 1.17 18.94
N ARG A 167 -0.54 0.91 20.14
CA ARG A 167 -1.99 0.92 20.39
C ARG A 167 -2.52 2.33 20.70
N SER A 168 -1.68 3.17 21.31
CA SER A 168 -1.98 4.57 21.61
C SER A 168 -1.55 5.47 20.45
N LEU A 169 -2.35 6.48 20.18
CA LEU A 169 -2.02 7.54 19.24
C LEU A 169 -1.46 8.74 20.01
N SER A 170 -0.39 9.33 19.48
CA SER A 170 0.23 10.55 19.97
C SER A 170 -0.11 11.70 19.04
N ALA A 171 -0.51 12.83 19.62
CA ALA A 171 -0.71 14.07 18.88
C ALA A 171 0.62 14.54 18.28
N ILE A 172 0.57 15.13 17.08
CA ILE A 172 1.77 15.55 16.35
C ILE A 172 2.59 16.58 17.14
N ASP A 173 1.92 17.44 17.91
CA ASP A 173 2.57 18.48 18.72
C ASP A 173 3.34 17.93 19.93
N SER A 174 3.10 16.67 20.29
CA SER A 174 3.83 15.97 21.36
C SER A 174 5.05 15.19 20.85
N LEU A 175 5.30 15.19 19.54
CA LEU A 175 6.41 14.46 18.92
C LEU A 175 7.73 15.23 19.02
N SER A 176 8.84 14.53 18.78
CA SER A 176 10.14 15.18 18.62
C SER A 176 10.14 16.14 17.41
N PRO A 177 10.98 17.20 17.39
CA PRO A 177 10.98 18.17 16.30
C PRO A 177 11.20 17.55 14.90
N GLU A 178 12.04 16.50 14.82
CA GLU A 178 12.29 15.78 13.56
C GLU A 178 11.06 14.99 13.10
N GLU A 179 10.41 14.28 14.01
CA GLU A 179 9.19 13.53 13.72
C GLU A 179 8.02 14.46 13.39
N GLN A 180 7.90 15.58 14.11
CA GLN A 180 6.89 16.61 13.86
C GLN A 180 7.08 17.21 12.46
N ALA A 181 8.31 17.55 12.07
CA ALA A 181 8.60 18.05 10.72
C ALA A 181 8.21 17.03 9.64
N LYS A 182 8.51 15.74 9.85
CA LYS A 182 8.11 14.67 8.92
C LYS A 182 6.60 14.46 8.87
N ALA A 183 5.93 14.44 10.02
CA ALA A 183 4.47 14.33 10.12
C ALA A 183 3.79 15.48 9.36
N ASN A 184 4.22 16.72 9.61
CA ASN A 184 3.69 17.91 8.94
C ASN A 184 3.90 17.88 7.42
N LYS A 185 5.06 17.42 6.96
CA LYS A 185 5.33 17.23 5.53
C LYS A 185 4.35 16.23 4.90
N LEU A 186 4.14 15.08 5.55
CA LEU A 186 3.23 14.05 5.06
C LEU A 186 1.75 14.48 5.14
N LEU A 187 1.36 15.26 6.15
CA LEU A 187 0.02 15.86 6.22
C LEU A 187 -0.22 16.85 5.09
N LYS A 188 0.77 17.70 4.81
CA LYS A 188 0.69 18.65 3.68
C LYS A 188 0.53 17.89 2.37
N GLU A 189 1.26 16.79 2.17
CA GLU A 189 1.09 15.91 1.01
C GLU A 189 -0.32 15.29 0.99
N LEU A 190 -0.81 14.76 2.12
CA LEU A 190 -2.14 14.17 2.26
C LEU A 190 -3.27 15.15 1.87
N ASN A 191 -3.09 16.43 2.20
CA ASN A 191 -4.07 17.51 2.02
C ASN A 191 -3.95 18.23 0.66
N SER A 192 -2.75 18.40 0.09
CA SER A 192 -2.50 19.15 -1.17
C SER A 192 -3.03 18.46 -2.42
N PHE A 193 -3.21 17.16 -2.30
CA PHE A 193 -3.90 16.29 -3.21
C PHE A 193 -5.25 16.91 -3.67
N SER A 194 -5.42 17.21 -4.97
CA SER A 194 -6.68 17.66 -5.63
C SER A 194 -7.21 16.62 -6.65
N ILE A 195 -8.49 16.71 -7.04
CA ILE A 195 -9.28 15.66 -7.74
C ILE A 195 -8.61 15.21 -9.06
N GLY A 196 -8.38 13.90 -9.27
CA GLY A 196 -8.14 13.36 -10.63
C GLY A 196 -7.18 12.18 -10.87
N SER A 197 -6.18 11.86 -10.02
CA SER A 197 -5.18 10.82 -10.35
C SER A 197 -5.32 9.50 -9.57
N ARG A 198 -5.05 8.36 -10.23
CA ARG A 198 -5.08 7.00 -9.63
C ARG A 198 -3.98 6.81 -8.57
N TYR A 199 -2.78 7.33 -8.86
CA TYR A 199 -1.61 7.39 -7.98
C TYR A 199 -1.89 8.06 -6.61
N ARG A 200 -2.78 9.05 -6.59
CA ARG A 200 -3.11 9.82 -5.40
C ARG A 200 -3.82 8.98 -4.33
N LYS A 201 -4.76 8.10 -4.70
CA LYS A 201 -5.48 7.28 -3.70
C LYS A 201 -4.52 6.34 -2.96
N GLU A 202 -3.61 5.75 -3.72
CA GLU A 202 -2.61 4.80 -3.26
C GLU A 202 -1.64 5.47 -2.28
N ARG A 203 -1.05 6.60 -2.68
CA ARG A 203 -0.17 7.38 -1.80
C ARG A 203 -0.87 7.88 -0.52
N LYS A 204 -2.14 8.29 -0.60
CA LYS A 204 -2.93 8.65 0.60
C LYS A 204 -3.06 7.48 1.57
N MET A 205 -3.28 6.27 1.07
CA MET A 205 -3.36 5.07 1.90
C MET A 205 -2.01 4.76 2.55
N GLU A 206 -0.90 4.86 1.81
CA GLU A 206 0.44 4.67 2.38
C GLU A 206 0.76 5.66 3.49
N ILE A 207 0.41 6.94 3.32
CA ILE A 207 0.60 7.97 4.35
C ILE A 207 -0.22 7.63 5.60
N ARG A 208 -1.50 7.27 5.44
CA ARG A 208 -2.35 6.87 6.57
C ARG A 208 -1.80 5.65 7.30
N GLN A 209 -1.33 4.65 6.55
CA GLN A 209 -0.67 3.48 7.12
C GLN A 209 0.60 3.87 7.86
N TYR A 210 1.42 4.77 7.32
CA TYR A 210 2.61 5.29 7.98
C TYR A 210 2.28 5.94 9.34
N PHE A 211 1.23 6.76 9.41
CA PHE A 211 0.75 7.35 10.67
C PHE A 211 0.30 6.29 11.67
N ALA A 212 -0.56 5.35 11.25
CA ALA A 212 -1.00 4.23 12.10
C ALA A 212 0.19 3.40 12.61
N ASN A 213 1.19 3.22 11.75
CA ASN A 213 2.42 2.50 12.05
C ASN A 213 3.29 3.20 13.10
N LYS A 214 3.36 4.53 13.04
CA LYS A 214 4.10 5.32 14.01
C LYS A 214 3.30 5.61 15.28
N GLY A 215 2.00 5.31 15.29
CA GLY A 215 1.10 5.70 16.37
C GLY A 215 0.87 7.21 16.38
N TRP A 216 0.89 7.86 15.22
CA TRP A 216 0.65 9.29 15.11
C TRP A 216 -0.81 9.56 14.77
N GLU A 217 -1.40 10.52 15.45
CA GLU A 217 -2.76 10.96 15.16
C GLU A 217 -2.79 11.79 13.87
N ILE A 218 -3.79 11.51 13.02
CA ILE A 218 -4.08 12.35 11.85
C ILE A 218 -5.13 13.37 12.31
N PRO A 219 -4.81 14.67 12.38
CA PRO A 219 -5.77 15.66 12.80
C PRO A 219 -6.96 15.65 11.83
N PRO A 220 -8.19 15.81 12.35
CA PRO A 220 -9.37 15.90 11.50
C PRO A 220 -9.21 17.06 10.54
N THR A 221 -9.53 16.82 9.27
CA THR A 221 -9.56 17.90 8.28
C THR A 221 -10.80 18.72 8.57
N THR A 222 -10.63 19.95 9.07
CA THR A 222 -11.74 20.90 9.18
C THR A 222 -12.30 21.12 7.78
N PRO A 223 -13.60 20.89 7.54
CA PRO A 223 -14.21 21.18 6.26
C PRO A 223 -13.98 22.66 5.96
N SER A 224 -13.62 22.98 4.71
CA SER A 224 -13.55 24.39 4.32
C SER A 224 -14.95 25.01 4.44
N ALA A 225 -15.04 26.29 4.83
CA ALA A 225 -16.33 26.99 4.92
C ALA A 225 -17.16 26.86 3.63
N LEU A 226 -16.48 26.74 2.48
CA LEU A 226 -17.09 26.52 1.18
C LEU A 226 -17.73 25.12 1.05
N MET A 227 -17.09 24.06 1.54
CA MET A 227 -17.68 22.71 1.60
C MET A 227 -18.92 22.66 2.49
N GLU A 228 -18.90 23.40 3.60
CA GLU A 228 -20.04 23.47 4.52
C GLU A 228 -21.24 24.16 3.85
N VAL A 229 -21.03 25.29 3.17
CA VAL A 229 -22.07 25.97 2.37
C VAL A 229 -22.60 25.07 1.24
N PHE A 230 -21.73 24.36 0.52
CA PHE A 230 -22.16 23.43 -0.53
C PHE A 230 -22.99 22.26 0.02
N PHE A 231 -22.65 21.74 1.20
CA PHE A 231 -23.44 20.70 1.86
C PHE A 231 -24.84 21.22 2.22
N TYR A 232 -24.94 22.41 2.81
CA TYR A 232 -26.23 23.03 3.11
C TYR A 232 -27.06 23.28 1.84
N PHE A 233 -26.45 23.81 0.78
CA PHE A 233 -27.13 24.00 -0.50
C PHE A 233 -27.65 22.67 -1.08
N TYR A 234 -26.82 21.63 -1.06
CA TYR A 234 -27.21 20.34 -1.63
C TYR A 234 -28.34 19.66 -0.83
N VAL A 235 -28.23 19.66 0.51
CA VAL A 235 -29.17 18.97 1.41
C VAL A 235 -30.48 19.73 1.58
N PHE A 236 -30.45 21.06 1.66
CA PHE A 236 -31.64 21.86 1.97
C PHE A 236 -32.31 22.49 0.75
N ILE A 237 -31.62 22.60 -0.39
CA ILE A 237 -32.20 23.22 -1.60
C ILE A 237 -32.37 22.18 -2.70
N LEU A 238 -31.31 21.42 -3.01
CA LEU A 238 -31.30 20.55 -4.18
C LEU A 238 -32.13 19.27 -3.96
N ILE A 239 -31.95 18.57 -2.83
CA ILE A 239 -32.72 17.36 -2.50
C ILE A 239 -34.23 17.67 -2.34
N PRO A 240 -34.66 18.67 -1.56
CA PRO A 240 -36.09 18.99 -1.42
C PRO A 240 -36.70 19.49 -2.73
N GLY A 241 -35.96 20.27 -3.51
CA GLY A 241 -36.39 20.71 -4.84
C GLY A 241 -36.60 19.56 -5.81
N CYS A 242 -35.68 18.59 -5.86
CA CYS A 242 -35.84 17.38 -6.65
C CYS A 242 -37.02 16.53 -6.18
N LEU A 243 -37.19 16.35 -4.86
CA LEU A 243 -38.33 15.62 -4.30
C LEU A 243 -39.65 16.31 -4.63
N PHE A 244 -39.71 17.64 -4.56
CA PHE A 244 -40.88 18.43 -4.91
C PHE A 244 -41.27 18.27 -6.39
N VAL A 245 -40.29 18.33 -7.30
CA VAL A 245 -40.53 18.12 -8.74
C VAL A 245 -41.01 16.70 -9.01
N ILE A 246 -40.42 15.69 -8.36
CA ILE A 246 -40.87 14.29 -8.47
C ILE A 246 -42.31 14.14 -7.97
N PHE A 247 -42.64 14.71 -6.81
CA PHE A 247 -44.00 14.71 -6.28
C PHE A 247 -44.99 15.42 -7.21
N TYR A 248 -44.62 16.57 -7.77
CA TYR A 248 -45.45 17.31 -8.71
C TYR A 248 -45.73 16.52 -10.00
N ILE A 249 -44.72 15.85 -10.55
CA ILE A 249 -44.87 14.98 -11.72
C ILE A 249 -45.77 13.77 -11.38
N LEU A 250 -45.52 13.08 -10.27
CA LEU A 250 -46.35 11.96 -9.84
C LEU A 250 -47.81 12.37 -9.61
N PHE A 251 -48.04 13.52 -8.98
CA PHE A 251 -49.38 14.05 -8.77
C PHE A 251 -50.09 14.42 -10.08
N LYS A 252 -49.37 14.99 -11.04
CA LYS A 252 -49.95 15.42 -12.33
C LYS A 252 -50.25 14.26 -13.29
N TYR A 253 -49.48 13.16 -13.23
CA TYR A 253 -49.56 12.07 -14.20
C TYR A 253 -50.11 10.74 -13.64
N CYS A 254 -50.27 10.59 -12.32
CA CYS A 254 -50.88 9.40 -11.72
C CYS A 254 -52.24 9.64 -11.05
N LEU A 255 -52.68 10.90 -10.90
CA LEU A 255 -53.97 11.27 -10.29
C LEU A 255 -54.90 12.03 -11.26
N ALA A 256 -54.55 12.07 -12.55
CA ALA A 256 -55.42 12.46 -13.67
C ALA A 256 -55.75 11.21 -14.50
#